data_AF-A0A847I338-F1
#
_entry.id   AF-A0A847I338-F1
#
_cell.length_a   1.000
_cell.length_b   1.000
_cell.length_c   1.000
_cell.angle_alpha   90.00
_cell.angle_beta   90.00
_cell.angle_gamma   90.00
#
_symmetry.space_group_name_H-M   'P 1'
#
loop_
_entity.id
_entity.type
_entity.pdbx_description
1 polymer ?
#
loop_
_entity_poly.entity_id
_entity_poly.type
_entity_poly.pdbx_seq_one_letter_code
_entity_poly.pdbx_strand_id
1 'polypeptide(L)'
;HLTTNRYISYVVGVQFAVPIGNRGPRAAWRQAELQEAQSIVGLYQLTDEIVREVNFAARTLEVRYAQIPSQLEAVRSADSQLRAYQARTQRIDPIYLENELNSVERLAGERNTLLSVIVEYNIARIGLEAAKGTLLEFNNIVVTDEPPCF
;
A
#
# COMPACT_ATOMS: atom_id res chain seq x y z
N HIS A 1 -67.56 58.65 33.90
CA HIS A 1 -66.44 58.14 33.08
C HIS A 1 -65.92 56.85 33.70
N LEU A 2 -66.37 55.69 33.21
CA LEU A 2 -65.88 54.37 33.62
C LEU A 2 -65.00 53.83 32.49
N THR A 3 -63.68 54.06 32.57
CA THR A 3 -62.72 53.41 31.68
C THR A 3 -61.71 52.68 32.53
N THR A 4 -61.94 51.40 32.78
CA THR A 4 -60.89 50.48 33.24
C THR A 4 -61.22 49.09 32.73
N ASN A 5 -61.00 48.90 31.43
CA ASN A 5 -60.91 47.57 30.86
C ASN A 5 -59.45 47.12 30.95
N ARG A 6 -59.11 46.37 31.99
CA ARG A 6 -57.77 45.79 32.16
C ARG A 6 -57.91 44.29 32.38
N TYR A 7 -58.08 43.55 31.29
CA TYR A 7 -57.89 42.10 31.31
C TYR A 7 -56.40 41.82 31.09
N ILE A 8 -55.72 41.38 32.14
CA ILE A 8 -54.42 40.72 32.02
C ILE A 8 -54.70 39.22 32.15
N SER A 9 -54.54 38.48 31.06
CA SER A 9 -54.57 37.02 31.10
C SER A 9 -53.14 36.49 30.95
N TYR A 10 -52.74 35.62 31.89
CA TYR A 10 -51.53 34.83 31.78
C TYR A 10 -51.95 33.40 31.46
N VAL A 11 -51.58 32.92 30.29
CA VAL A 11 -51.79 31.54 29.89
C VAL A 11 -50.46 30.82 29.99
N VAL A 12 -50.41 29.80 30.85
CA VAL A 12 -49.31 28.84 30.91
C VAL A 12 -49.81 27.56 30.25
N GLY A 13 -49.20 27.21 29.11
CA GLY A 13 -49.47 25.96 28.40
C GLY A 13 -48.38 24.94 28.69
N VAL A 14 -48.77 23.74 29.13
CA VAL A 14 -47.87 22.58 29.24
C VAL A 14 -48.29 21.59 28.17
N GLN A 15 -47.39 21.31 27.21
CA GLN A 15 -47.65 20.34 26.15
C GLN A 15 -46.91 19.05 26.45
N PHE A 16 -47.68 17.99 26.71
CA PHE A 16 -47.15 16.66 27.00
C PHE A 16 -47.44 15.74 25.80
N ALA A 17 -46.39 15.15 25.22
CA ALA A 17 -46.51 14.22 24.12
C ALA A 17 -45.88 12.88 24.52
N VAL A 18 -46.69 11.83 24.61
CA VAL A 18 -46.22 10.44 24.80
C VAL A 18 -46.62 9.66 23.55
N PRO A 19 -45.67 9.19 22.74
CA PRO A 19 -45.99 8.44 21.53
C PRO A 19 -46.61 7.08 21.89
N ILE A 20 -47.88 6.89 21.52
CA ILE A 20 -48.61 5.64 21.72
C ILE A 20 -48.30 4.72 20.53
N GLY A 21 -47.22 3.94 20.66
CA GLY A 21 -46.83 2.98 19.62
C GLY A 21 -45.33 3.02 19.36
N ASN A 22 -44.56 2.25 20.11
CA ASN A 22 -43.09 2.22 20.02
C ASN A 22 -42.59 1.42 18.78
N ARG A 23 -43.33 1.37 17.67
CA ARG A 23 -42.92 0.59 16.47
C ARG A 23 -41.78 1.27 15.70
N GLY A 24 -41.90 2.58 15.47
CA GLY A 24 -40.85 3.39 14.83
C GLY A 24 -39.55 3.44 15.65
N PRO A 25 -39.59 3.84 16.93
CA PRO A 25 -38.40 3.88 17.78
C PRO A 25 -37.73 2.51 17.97
N ARG A 26 -38.51 1.41 18.07
CA ARG A 26 -37.94 0.05 18.10
C ARG A 26 -37.30 -0.36 16.78
N ALA A 27 -37.85 0.05 15.64
CA ALA A 27 -37.24 -0.19 14.34
C ALA A 27 -35.93 0.59 14.18
N ALA A 28 -35.92 1.87 14.61
CA ALA A 28 -34.71 2.69 14.61
C ALA A 28 -33.61 2.12 15.53
N TRP A 29 -33.98 1.62 16.72
CA TRP A 29 -33.05 0.92 17.61
C TRP A 29 -32.43 -0.31 16.93
N ARG A 30 -33.26 -1.19 16.36
CA ARG A 30 -32.74 -2.37 15.63
C ARG A 30 -31.89 -1.99 14.44
N GLN A 31 -32.22 -0.90 13.75
CA GLN A 31 -31.40 -0.40 12.65
C GLN A 31 -30.03 0.05 13.15
N ALA A 32 -29.97 0.81 14.25
CA ALA A 32 -28.70 1.22 14.86
C ALA A 32 -27.86 0.03 15.32
N GLU A 33 -28.48 -0.98 15.94
CA GLU A 33 -27.83 -2.23 16.36
C GLU A 33 -27.26 -3.02 15.16
N LEU A 34 -28.00 -3.11 14.05
CA LEU A 34 -27.51 -3.71 12.82
C LEU A 34 -26.35 -2.90 12.21
N GLN A 35 -26.40 -1.58 12.28
CA GLN A 35 -25.37 -0.69 11.76
C GLN A 35 -24.06 -0.79 12.56
N GLU A 36 -24.17 -0.91 13.89
CA GLU A 36 -23.04 -1.23 14.78
C GLU A 36 -22.44 -2.59 14.43
N ALA A 37 -23.26 -3.64 14.31
CA ALA A 37 -22.79 -4.97 13.93
C ALA A 37 -22.09 -4.98 12.57
N GLN A 38 -22.63 -4.26 11.57
CA GLN A 38 -21.99 -4.07 10.27
C GLN A 38 -20.64 -3.37 10.38
N SER A 39 -20.53 -2.35 11.24
CA SER A 39 -19.30 -1.59 11.45
C SER A 39 -18.20 -2.46 12.08
N ILE A 40 -18.58 -3.33 13.04
CA ILE A 40 -17.68 -4.31 13.66
C ILE A 40 -17.18 -5.32 12.62
N VAL A 41 -18.07 -5.87 11.79
CA VAL A 41 -17.69 -6.79 10.71
C VAL A 41 -16.76 -6.09 9.71
N GLY A 42 -17.05 -4.84 9.34
CA GLY A 42 -16.19 -4.04 8.47
C GLY A 42 -14.79 -3.82 9.05
N LEU A 43 -14.68 -3.58 10.37
CA LEU A 43 -13.40 -3.46 11.05
C LEU A 43 -12.56 -4.75 10.96
N TYR A 44 -13.19 -5.91 11.17
CA TYR A 44 -12.50 -7.20 11.05
C TYR A 44 -12.04 -7.45 9.61
N GLN A 45 -12.88 -7.17 8.62
CA GLN A 45 -12.52 -7.31 7.21
C GLN A 45 -11.32 -6.43 6.82
N LEU A 46 -11.34 -5.16 7.26
CA LEU A 46 -10.23 -4.23 7.04
C LEU A 46 -8.93 -4.73 7.72
N THR A 47 -9.05 -5.25 8.94
CA THR A 47 -7.89 -5.81 9.67
C THR A 47 -7.30 -7.00 8.92
N ASP A 48 -8.13 -7.94 8.47
CA ASP A 48 -7.69 -9.10 7.70
C ASP A 48 -7.11 -8.72 6.34
N GLU A 49 -7.61 -7.66 5.72
CA GLU A 49 -7.07 -7.10 4.49
C GLU A 49 -5.67 -6.52 4.71
N ILE A 50 -5.49 -5.68 5.72
CA ILE A 50 -4.18 -5.10 6.08
C ILE A 50 -3.17 -6.21 6.41
N VAL A 51 -3.56 -7.21 7.19
CA VAL A 51 -2.69 -8.35 7.53
C VAL A 51 -2.27 -9.10 6.26
N ARG A 52 -3.18 -9.34 5.32
CA ARG A 52 -2.87 -9.99 4.04
C ARG A 52 -1.95 -9.14 3.18
N GLU A 53 -2.19 -7.83 3.10
CA GLU A 53 -1.38 -6.89 2.32
C GLU A 53 0.07 -6.83 2.83
N VAL A 54 0.25 -6.66 4.14
CA VAL A 54 1.59 -6.61 4.75
C VAL A 54 2.34 -7.93 4.56
N ASN A 55 1.66 -9.07 4.77
CA ASN A 55 2.27 -10.38 4.56
C ASN A 55 2.67 -10.61 3.10
N PHE A 56 1.83 -10.18 2.16
CA PHE A 56 2.13 -10.27 0.74
C PHE A 56 3.33 -9.40 0.36
N ALA A 57 3.40 -8.16 0.87
CA ALA A 57 4.51 -7.25 0.64
C ALA A 57 5.83 -7.80 1.23
N ALA A 58 5.79 -8.32 2.46
CA ALA A 58 6.95 -8.92 3.11
C ALA A 58 7.48 -10.13 2.33
N ARG A 59 6.59 -11.02 1.91
CA ARG A 59 6.97 -12.19 1.11
C ARG A 59 7.50 -11.82 -0.27
N THR A 60 6.94 -10.78 -0.89
CA THR A 60 7.42 -10.26 -2.17
C THR A 60 8.86 -9.74 -2.03
N LEU A 61 9.15 -8.97 -0.98
CA LEU A 61 10.49 -8.48 -0.68
C LEU A 61 11.49 -9.64 -0.49
N GLU A 62 11.12 -10.65 0.30
CA GLU A 62 11.96 -11.83 0.55
C GLU A 62 12.28 -12.58 -0.75
N VAL A 63 11.28 -12.81 -1.60
CA VAL A 63 11.46 -13.45 -2.91
C VAL A 63 12.40 -12.64 -3.80
N ARG A 64 12.23 -11.30 -3.86
CA ARG A 64 13.11 -10.43 -4.67
C ARG A 64 14.54 -10.40 -4.12
N TYR A 65 14.69 -10.38 -2.80
CA TYR A 65 16.01 -10.45 -2.17
C TYR A 65 16.73 -11.77 -2.51
N ALA A 66 16.00 -12.90 -2.46
CA ALA A 66 16.55 -14.22 -2.76
C ALA A 66 17.01 -14.39 -4.23
N GLN A 67 16.53 -13.55 -5.16
CA GLN A 67 16.94 -13.58 -6.57
C GLN A 67 18.28 -12.85 -6.84
N ILE A 68 18.71 -11.96 -5.94
CA ILE A 68 19.97 -11.22 -6.10
C ILE A 68 21.19 -12.15 -6.21
N PRO A 69 21.43 -13.11 -5.28
CA PRO A 69 22.63 -13.94 -5.34
C PRO A 69 22.68 -14.84 -6.58
N SER A 70 21.53 -15.37 -7.05
CA SER A 70 21.49 -16.19 -8.26
C SER A 70 21.85 -15.38 -9.50
N GLN A 71 21.33 -14.15 -9.62
CA GLN A 71 21.64 -13.29 -10.75
C GLN A 71 23.08 -12.77 -10.70
N LEU A 72 23.61 -12.54 -9.51
CA LEU A 72 25.00 -12.15 -9.32
C LEU A 72 25.95 -13.27 -9.74
N GLU A 73 25.60 -14.52 -9.47
CA GLU A 73 26.34 -15.69 -9.95
C GLU A 73 26.23 -15.87 -11.46
N ALA A 74 25.07 -15.58 -12.07
CA ALA A 74 24.91 -15.59 -13.52
C ALA A 74 25.86 -14.60 -14.22
N VAL A 75 26.00 -13.37 -13.69
CA VAL A 75 26.97 -12.38 -14.18
C VAL A 75 28.40 -12.88 -14.03
N ARG A 76 28.77 -13.45 -12.87
CA ARG A 76 30.11 -14.00 -12.63
C ARG A 76 30.42 -15.14 -13.60
N SER A 77 29.47 -16.04 -13.82
CA SER A 77 29.59 -17.14 -14.77
C SER A 77 29.82 -16.62 -16.18
N ALA A 78 29.00 -15.67 -16.65
CA ALA A 78 29.17 -15.06 -17.97
C ALA A 78 30.53 -14.36 -18.14
N ASP A 79 31.00 -13.63 -17.11
CA ASP A 79 32.30 -12.96 -17.12
C ASP A 79 33.45 -13.97 -17.16
N SER A 80 33.36 -15.03 -16.35
CA SER A 80 34.37 -16.10 -16.32
C SER A 80 34.45 -16.85 -17.64
N GLN A 81 33.31 -17.09 -18.30
CA GLN A 81 33.26 -17.74 -19.61
C GLN A 81 33.90 -16.86 -20.69
N LEU A 82 33.62 -15.56 -20.70
CA LEU A 82 34.26 -14.62 -21.63
C LEU A 82 35.78 -14.60 -21.43
N ARG A 83 36.26 -14.48 -20.19
CA ARG A 83 37.70 -14.48 -19.89
C ARG A 83 38.36 -15.80 -20.26
N ALA A 84 37.73 -16.93 -19.94
CA ALA A 84 38.26 -18.25 -20.28
C ALA A 84 38.33 -18.46 -21.80
N TYR A 85 37.35 -17.93 -22.53
CA TYR A 85 37.34 -17.95 -23.99
C TYR A 85 38.48 -17.10 -24.56
N GLN A 86 38.61 -15.84 -24.14
CA GLN A 86 39.68 -14.92 -24.55
C GLN A 86 41.08 -15.49 -24.25
N ALA A 87 41.26 -16.11 -23.08
CA ALA A 87 42.56 -16.68 -22.67
C ALA A 87 42.98 -17.92 -23.48
N ARG A 88 42.03 -18.65 -24.08
CA ARG A 88 42.30 -19.85 -24.90
C ARG A 88 42.62 -19.52 -26.35
N THR A 89 42.31 -18.31 -26.80
CA THR A 89 42.44 -17.92 -28.19
C THR A 89 43.90 -17.63 -28.56
N GLN A 90 44.37 -18.29 -29.62
CA GLN A 90 45.73 -18.15 -30.14
C GLN A 90 45.79 -17.29 -31.42
N ARG A 91 44.65 -17.10 -32.10
CA ARG A 91 44.55 -16.30 -33.34
C ARG A 91 43.20 -15.60 -33.40
N ILE A 92 43.21 -14.36 -33.89
CA ILE A 92 42.00 -13.59 -34.14
C ILE A 92 41.54 -13.89 -35.57
N ASP A 93 40.37 -14.51 -35.71
CA ASP A 93 39.67 -14.74 -36.97
C ASP A 93 38.20 -14.28 -36.87
N PRO A 94 37.48 -14.12 -38.00
CA PRO A 94 36.12 -13.60 -37.99
C PRO A 94 35.16 -14.43 -37.12
N ILE A 95 35.32 -15.75 -37.10
CA ILE A 95 34.52 -16.67 -36.28
C ILE A 95 34.79 -16.42 -34.79
N TYR A 96 36.05 -16.23 -34.40
CA TYR A 96 36.39 -15.86 -33.03
C TYR A 96 35.73 -14.54 -32.62
N LEU A 97 35.80 -13.51 -33.47
CA LEU A 97 35.25 -12.18 -33.17
C LEU A 97 33.72 -12.22 -32.97
N GLU A 98 33.01 -13.00 -33.79
CA GLU A 98 31.56 -13.19 -33.64
C GLU A 98 31.21 -13.88 -32.31
N ASN A 99 31.94 -14.94 -31.95
CA ASN A 99 31.74 -15.64 -30.68
C ASN A 99 32.12 -14.80 -29.45
N GLU A 100 33.16 -13.96 -29.56
CA GLU A 100 33.54 -12.99 -28.54
C GLU A 100 32.45 -11.94 -28.36
N LEU A 101 31.93 -11.38 -29.47
CA LEU A 101 30.83 -10.42 -29.44
C LEU A 101 29.59 -11.02 -28.78
N ASN A 102 29.17 -12.21 -29.17
CA ASN A 102 28.05 -12.94 -28.56
C ASN A 102 28.25 -13.14 -27.04
N SER A 103 29.49 -13.40 -26.61
CA SER A 103 29.82 -13.57 -25.19
C SER A 103 29.77 -12.24 -24.42
N VAL A 104 30.22 -11.15 -25.04
CA VAL A 104 30.11 -9.79 -24.49
C VAL A 104 28.65 -9.35 -24.38
N GLU A 105 27.84 -9.60 -25.42
CA GLU A 105 26.40 -9.32 -25.42
C GLU A 105 25.67 -10.08 -24.31
N ARG A 106 25.99 -11.36 -24.14
CA ARG A 106 25.45 -12.17 -23.04
C ARG A 106 25.82 -11.60 -21.67
N LEU A 107 27.09 -11.23 -21.45
CA LEU A 107 27.51 -10.62 -20.19
C LEU A 107 26.80 -9.28 -19.93
N ALA A 108 26.61 -8.46 -20.97
CA ALA A 108 25.84 -7.23 -20.88
C ALA A 108 24.37 -7.50 -20.54
N GLY A 109 23.76 -8.52 -21.15
CA GLY A 109 22.42 -8.99 -20.85
C GLY A 109 22.26 -9.40 -19.38
N GLU A 110 23.16 -10.25 -18.86
CA GLU A 110 23.12 -10.69 -17.46
C GLU A 110 23.29 -9.53 -16.47
N ARG A 111 24.13 -8.53 -16.81
CA ARG A 111 24.30 -7.32 -16.00
C ARG A 111 23.03 -6.47 -15.98
N ASN A 112 22.36 -6.32 -17.13
CA ASN A 112 21.07 -5.61 -17.18
C ASN A 112 20.02 -6.32 -16.33
N THR A 113 19.93 -7.65 -16.42
CA THR A 113 19.03 -8.43 -15.57
C THR A 113 19.34 -8.25 -14.09
N LEU A 114 20.63 -8.22 -13.69
CA LEU A 114 21.01 -7.94 -12.30
C LEU A 114 20.52 -6.57 -11.83
N LEU A 115 20.68 -5.55 -12.66
CA LEU A 115 20.18 -4.20 -12.35
C LEU A 115 18.67 -4.20 -12.17
N SER A 116 17.92 -4.87 -13.06
CA SER A 116 16.47 -5.03 -12.92
C SER A 116 16.08 -5.71 -11.61
N VAL A 117 16.75 -6.81 -11.22
CA VAL A 117 16.49 -7.52 -9.96
C VAL A 117 16.74 -6.62 -8.75
N ILE A 118 17.80 -5.81 -8.76
CA ILE A 118 18.10 -4.86 -7.68
C ILE A 118 17.03 -3.75 -7.61
N VAL A 119 16.60 -3.23 -8.76
CA VAL A 119 15.52 -2.23 -8.82
C VAL A 119 14.22 -2.81 -8.29
N GLU A 120 13.85 -4.02 -8.70
CA GLU A 120 12.64 -4.71 -8.22
C GLU A 120 12.68 -4.97 -6.70
N TYR A 121 13.84 -5.34 -6.16
CA TYR A 121 14.03 -5.44 -4.71
C TYR A 121 13.78 -4.10 -4.00
N ASN A 122 14.32 -3.00 -4.54
CA ASN A 122 14.10 -1.67 -3.96
C ASN A 122 12.63 -1.25 -4.03
N ILE A 123 11.94 -1.55 -5.14
CA ILE A 123 10.50 -1.31 -5.28
C ILE A 123 9.72 -2.15 -4.24
N ALA A 124 10.05 -3.43 -4.08
CA ALA A 124 9.42 -4.30 -3.09
C ALA A 124 9.64 -3.79 -1.66
N ARG A 125 10.82 -3.22 -1.37
CA ARG A 125 11.12 -2.60 -0.08
C ARG A 125 10.22 -1.39 0.18
N ILE A 126 10.07 -0.52 -0.81
CA ILE A 126 9.15 0.62 -0.74
C ILE A 126 7.70 0.15 -0.55
N GLY A 127 7.29 -0.90 -1.28
CA GLY A 127 5.96 -1.50 -1.15
C GLY A 127 5.68 -2.03 0.27
N LEU A 128 6.67 -2.62 0.93
CA LEU A 128 6.53 -3.03 2.34
C LEU A 128 6.38 -1.84 3.28
N GLU A 129 7.12 -0.75 3.07
CA GLU A 129 6.95 0.49 3.87
C GLU A 129 5.56 1.12 3.65
N ALA A 130 5.01 1.05 2.43
CA ALA A 130 3.65 1.47 2.12
C ALA A 130 2.59 0.64 2.85
N ALA A 131 2.68 -0.69 2.79
CA ALA A 131 1.72 -1.58 3.44
C ALA A 131 1.69 -1.43 4.97
N LYS A 132 2.82 -1.07 5.59
CA LYS A 132 2.91 -0.78 7.03
C LYS A 132 2.31 0.57 7.43
N GLY A 133 2.06 1.46 6.46
CA GLY A 133 1.69 2.86 6.71
C GLY A 133 2.86 3.75 7.13
N THR A 134 4.11 3.26 7.04
CA THR A 134 5.33 4.00 7.45
C THR A 134 6.01 4.72 6.29
N LEU A 135 5.42 4.68 5.08
CA LEU A 135 6.04 5.23 3.87
C LEU A 135 6.34 6.74 3.96
N LEU A 136 5.43 7.51 4.57
CA LEU A 136 5.61 8.96 4.72
C LEU A 136 6.74 9.27 5.72
N GLU A 137 6.80 8.55 6.83
CA GLU A 137 7.89 8.65 7.81
C GLU A 137 9.23 8.22 7.20
N PHE A 138 9.25 7.13 6.43
CA PHE A 138 10.43 6.65 5.72
C PHE A 138 10.96 7.64 4.68
N ASN A 139 10.07 8.36 3.99
CA ASN A 139 10.44 9.41 3.04
C ASN A 139 10.57 10.80 3.69
N ASN A 140 10.52 10.88 5.03
CA ASN A 140 10.64 12.11 5.82
C ASN A 140 9.62 13.20 5.40
N ILE A 141 8.42 12.79 5.01
CA ILE A 141 7.31 13.68 4.63
C ILE A 141 6.43 13.88 5.88
N VAL A 142 6.37 15.12 6.36
CA VAL A 142 5.46 15.53 7.43
C VAL A 142 4.19 16.09 6.79
N VAL A 143 3.05 15.46 7.06
CA VAL A 143 1.73 16.03 6.70
C VAL A 143 1.30 16.94 7.84
N THR A 144 1.43 18.24 7.65
CA THR A 144 0.89 19.25 8.56
C THR A 144 -0.59 19.45 8.27
N ASP A 145 -1.44 19.24 9.27
CA ASP A 145 -2.91 19.28 9.18
C ASP A 145 -3.48 20.71 9.23
N GLU A 146 -2.69 21.71 8.84
CA GLU A 146 -3.11 23.10 8.91
C GLU A 146 -4.01 23.43 7.70
N PRO A 147 -5.29 23.74 7.91
CA PRO A 147 -6.17 24.09 6.80
C PRO A 147 -5.63 25.34 6.10
N PRO A 148 -5.61 25.38 4.76
CA PRO A 148 -5.20 26.59 4.06
C PRO A 148 -6.14 27.72 4.45
N CYS A 149 -5.58 28.75 5.07
CA CYS A 149 -6.28 29.98 5.37
C CYS A 149 -6.75 30.59 4.05
N PHE A 150 -8.06 30.58 3.78
CA PHE A 150 -8.70 31.34 2.72
C PHE A 150 -9.69 32.32 3.33
#